data_AF-A0A139IBI2-F1
#
_entry.id   AF-A0A139IBI2-F1
#
_cell.length_a   1.000
_cell.length_b   1.000
_cell.length_c   1.000
_cell.angle_alpha   90.00
_cell.angle_beta   90.00
_cell.angle_gamma   90.00
#
_symmetry.space_group_name_H-M   'P 1'
#
loop_
_entity.id
_entity.type
_entity.pdbx_description
1 polymer ?
#
loop_
_entity_poly.entity_id
_entity_poly.type
_entity_poly.pdbx_seq_one_letter_code
_entity_poly.pdbx_strand_id
1 'polypeptide(L)'
;MPLMQIPQPGAYWPHFADLTSHTPAFDTLRTTAADLQAALTAGKLTSVQIVEEYHRSIVKHNAYLKAIYELAPGAVSRAREMDDLRSRGQVLGPLHGIPVVLKDNTDTEMAMGMHTTAGAVAFLDNEPARNAAIVDKVCIAAQGDTERLLRPQSFSMRA
;
A
#
# COMPACT_ATOMS: atom_id res chain seq x y z
N MET A 1 22.92 21.89 13.24
CA MET A 1 22.94 20.42 13.38
C MET A 1 22.18 19.84 12.20
N PRO A 2 22.76 18.91 11.42
CA PRO A 2 22.00 18.24 10.37
C PRO A 2 20.93 17.39 11.04
N LEU A 3 19.70 17.43 10.52
CA LEU A 3 18.65 16.51 10.92
C LEU A 3 19.21 15.08 10.75
N MET A 4 19.24 14.30 11.83
CA MET A 4 19.63 12.90 11.78
C MET A 4 18.73 12.22 10.75
N GLN A 5 19.31 11.83 9.63
CA GLN A 5 18.57 11.25 8.51
C GLN A 5 18.28 9.81 8.93
N ILE A 6 17.02 9.55 9.27
CA ILE A 6 16.57 8.19 9.62
C ILE A 6 16.86 7.32 8.39
N PRO A 7 17.73 6.29 8.50
CA PRO A 7 18.01 5.39 7.38
C PRO A 7 16.66 4.80 6.95
N GLN A 8 16.29 4.95 5.68
CA GLN A 8 14.99 4.53 5.16
C GLN A 8 15.10 3.04 4.81
N PRO A 9 14.54 2.11 5.60
CA PRO A 9 14.53 0.71 5.22
C PRO A 9 13.55 0.54 4.04
N GLY A 10 13.84 -0.37 3.10
CA GLY A 10 12.91 -0.75 2.02
C GLY A 10 12.60 0.30 0.93
N ALA A 11 13.28 1.44 0.91
CA ALA A 11 12.88 2.59 0.09
C ALA A 11 13.12 2.42 -1.43
N TYR A 12 12.09 1.98 -2.15
CA TYR A 12 11.90 2.34 -3.56
C TYR A 12 10.76 3.35 -3.67
N TRP A 13 11.12 4.64 -3.65
CA TRP A 13 10.19 5.69 -4.01
C TRP A 13 10.05 5.71 -5.54
N PRO A 14 8.86 5.43 -6.08
CA PRO A 14 8.67 5.44 -7.53
C PRO A 14 8.95 6.84 -8.09
N HIS A 15 9.65 6.89 -9.22
CA HIS A 15 9.84 8.13 -9.95
C HIS A 15 8.79 8.25 -11.05
N PHE A 16 8.15 9.41 -11.13
CA PHE A 16 7.16 9.73 -12.13
C PHE A 16 7.61 11.00 -12.86
N ALA A 17 7.83 10.92 -14.17
CA ALA A 17 8.27 12.06 -14.97
C ALA A 17 7.16 13.11 -15.17
N ASP A 18 5.91 12.72 -14.94
CA ASP A 18 4.69 13.47 -15.24
C ASP A 18 4.02 14.09 -14.00
N LEU A 19 4.67 14.10 -12.82
CA LEU A 19 4.04 14.52 -11.54
C LEU A 19 3.28 15.86 -11.59
N THR A 20 3.74 16.82 -12.38
CA THR A 20 3.13 18.15 -12.48
C THR A 20 2.10 18.27 -13.60
N SER A 21 2.21 17.46 -14.66
CA SER A 21 1.32 17.47 -15.82
C SER A 21 0.22 16.41 -15.74
N HIS A 22 0.39 15.41 -14.88
CA HIS A 22 -0.54 14.31 -14.69
C HIS A 22 -1.87 14.80 -14.13
N THR A 23 -2.95 14.44 -14.81
CA THR A 23 -4.31 14.66 -14.31
C THR A 23 -4.77 13.35 -13.65
N PRO A 24 -5.05 13.37 -12.34
CA PRO A 24 -5.49 12.17 -11.63
C PRO A 24 -6.74 11.56 -12.25
N ALA A 25 -6.78 10.24 -12.35
CA ALA A 25 -7.95 9.49 -12.85
C ALA A 25 -9.19 9.63 -11.95
N PHE A 26 -8.99 10.01 -10.68
CA PHE A 26 -10.04 10.29 -9.70
C PHE A 26 -9.51 11.29 -8.65
N ASP A 27 -10.41 11.84 -7.82
CA ASP A 27 -10.02 12.74 -6.74
C ASP A 27 -9.44 11.95 -5.56
N THR A 28 -8.12 11.91 -5.47
CA THR A 28 -7.39 11.16 -4.42
C THR A 28 -7.73 11.61 -3.00
N LEU A 29 -8.36 12.77 -2.80
CA LEU A 29 -8.71 13.30 -1.48
C LEU A 29 -10.17 13.03 -1.09
N ARG A 30 -11.06 12.80 -2.06
CA ARG A 30 -12.51 12.71 -1.81
C ARG A 30 -13.13 11.38 -2.22
N THR A 31 -12.55 10.69 -3.19
CA THR A 31 -13.07 9.40 -3.64
C THR A 31 -12.96 8.36 -2.52
N THR A 32 -14.06 7.70 -2.19
CA THR A 32 -14.11 6.72 -1.11
C THR A 32 -13.68 5.33 -1.59
N ALA A 33 -13.34 4.43 -0.66
CA ALA A 33 -13.06 3.03 -0.99
C ALA A 33 -14.23 2.34 -1.71
N ALA A 34 -15.48 2.72 -1.37
CA ALA A 34 -16.68 2.21 -2.03
C ALA A 34 -16.79 2.69 -3.49
N ASP A 35 -16.48 3.97 -3.75
CA ASP A 35 -16.45 4.52 -5.10
C ASP A 35 -15.38 3.84 -5.96
N LEU A 36 -14.20 3.60 -5.38
CA LEU A 36 -13.12 2.86 -6.06
C LEU A 36 -13.53 1.42 -6.37
N GLN A 37 -14.19 0.71 -5.45
CA GLN A 37 -14.72 -0.62 -5.74
C GLN A 37 -15.76 -0.62 -6.86
N ALA A 38 -16.65 0.37 -6.87
CA ALA A 38 -17.63 0.54 -7.93
C ALA A 38 -16.94 0.80 -9.28
N ALA A 39 -15.90 1.63 -9.30
CA ALA A 39 -15.11 1.92 -10.50
C ALA A 39 -14.34 0.70 -11.02
N LEU A 40 -13.74 -0.10 -10.13
CA LEU A 40 -13.10 -1.38 -10.47
C LEU A 40 -14.09 -2.37 -11.05
N THR A 41 -15.27 -2.49 -10.44
CA THR A 41 -16.34 -3.40 -10.89
C THR A 41 -16.90 -2.98 -12.24
N ALA A 42 -17.01 -1.67 -12.49
CA ALA A 42 -17.43 -1.12 -13.77
C ALA A 42 -16.34 -1.13 -14.85
N GLY A 43 -15.12 -1.59 -14.53
CA GLY A 43 -13.98 -1.57 -15.46
C GLY A 43 -13.47 -0.17 -15.82
N LYS A 44 -13.85 0.87 -15.05
CA LYS A 44 -13.42 2.26 -15.27
C LYS A 44 -12.01 2.51 -14.76
N LEU A 45 -11.60 1.75 -13.75
CA LEU A 45 -10.27 1.79 -13.15
C LEU A 45 -9.73 0.37 -12.98
N THR A 46 -8.42 0.29 -12.84
CA THR A 46 -7.66 -0.89 -12.43
C THR A 46 -7.00 -0.64 -11.08
N SER A 47 -6.71 -1.70 -10.33
CA SER A 47 -6.02 -1.63 -9.04
C SER A 47 -4.63 -1.00 -9.22
N VAL A 48 -3.95 -1.29 -10.34
CA VAL A 48 -2.67 -0.66 -10.69
C VAL A 48 -2.81 0.86 -10.81
N GLN A 49 -3.83 1.34 -11.54
CA GLN A 49 -4.07 2.78 -11.66
C GLN A 49 -4.32 3.42 -10.29
N ILE A 50 -5.11 2.78 -9.43
CA ILE A 50 -5.37 3.30 -8.07
C ILE A 50 -4.06 3.42 -7.27
N VAL A 51 -3.23 2.37 -7.25
CA VAL A 51 -1.95 2.39 -6.53
C VAL A 51 -1.00 3.45 -7.08
N GLU A 52 -0.89 3.56 -8.41
CA GLU A 52 -0.03 4.58 -9.03
C GLU A 52 -0.50 6.00 -8.76
N GLU A 53 -1.82 6.27 -8.74
CA GLU A 53 -2.35 7.59 -8.38
C GLU A 53 -2.01 7.98 -6.94
N TYR A 54 -2.15 7.05 -6.00
CA TYR A 54 -1.73 7.31 -4.62
C TYR A 54 -0.21 7.46 -4.52
N HIS A 55 0.59 6.66 -5.22
CA HIS A 55 2.04 6.85 -5.26
C HIS A 55 2.44 8.22 -5.81
N ARG A 56 1.84 8.69 -6.91
CA ARG A 56 2.07 10.05 -7.43
C ARG A 56 1.72 11.11 -6.39
N SER A 57 0.58 10.97 -5.73
CA SER A 57 0.14 11.88 -4.66
C SER A 57 1.14 11.92 -3.49
N ILE A 58 1.61 10.75 -3.04
CA ILE A 58 2.58 10.67 -1.95
C ILE A 58 3.92 11.29 -2.40
N VAL A 59 4.44 10.95 -3.56
CA VAL A 59 5.70 11.53 -4.07
C VAL A 59 5.60 13.06 -4.17
N LYS A 60 4.45 13.59 -4.61
CA LYS A 60 4.21 15.03 -4.75
C LYS A 60 4.15 15.78 -3.41
N HIS A 61 3.62 15.15 -2.35
CA HIS A 61 3.26 15.85 -1.11
C HIS A 61 4.08 15.44 0.12
N ASN A 62 4.63 14.23 0.15
CA ASN A 62 5.23 13.66 1.35
C ASN A 62 6.55 14.32 1.77
N ALA A 63 7.25 14.99 0.85
CA ALA A 63 8.44 15.78 1.18
C ALA A 63 8.15 16.90 2.19
N TYR A 64 6.94 17.46 2.16
CA TYR A 64 6.48 18.47 3.11
C TYR A 64 5.67 17.86 4.26
N LEU A 65 4.73 16.96 3.95
CA LEU A 65 3.81 16.40 4.93
C LEU A 65 4.46 15.38 5.89
N LYS A 66 5.46 14.63 5.41
CA LYS A 66 6.12 13.54 6.15
C LYS A 66 5.11 12.56 6.77
N ALA A 67 4.08 12.21 6.00
CA ALA A 67 2.96 11.39 6.41
C ALA A 67 3.14 9.90 6.12
N ILE A 68 4.04 9.54 5.20
CA ILE A 68 4.35 8.16 4.83
C ILE A 68 5.83 7.89 5.11
N TYR A 69 6.10 6.86 5.88
CA TYR A 69 7.43 6.40 6.25
C TYR A 69 8.02 5.45 5.20
N GLU A 70 7.26 4.42 4.82
CA GLU A 70 7.72 3.35 3.92
C GLU A 70 6.60 2.95 2.95
N LEU A 71 6.97 2.63 1.70
CA LEU A 71 6.07 2.04 0.72
C LEU A 71 6.35 0.55 0.62
N ALA A 72 5.29 -0.26 0.50
CA ALA A 72 5.45 -1.67 0.17
C ALA A 72 6.15 -1.85 -1.19
N PRO A 73 7.31 -2.54 -1.26
CA PRO A 73 8.03 -2.74 -2.53
C PRO A 73 7.22 -3.56 -3.55
N GLY A 74 6.27 -4.38 -3.08
CA GLY A 74 5.40 -5.22 -3.91
C GLY A 74 4.06 -4.60 -4.32
N ALA A 75 3.74 -3.36 -3.93
CA ALA A 75 2.39 -2.81 -4.04
C ALA A 75 1.82 -2.85 -5.47
N VAL A 76 2.60 -2.45 -6.47
CA VAL A 76 2.18 -2.44 -7.89
C VAL A 76 2.06 -3.85 -8.46
N SER A 77 2.98 -4.76 -8.08
CA SER A 77 2.93 -6.16 -8.47
C SER A 77 1.66 -6.82 -7.93
N ARG A 78 1.37 -6.59 -6.65
CA ARG A 78 0.14 -7.08 -6.02
C ARG A 78 -1.11 -6.49 -6.67
N ALA A 79 -1.10 -5.22 -7.03
CA ALA A 79 -2.21 -4.59 -7.74
C ALA A 79 -2.49 -5.26 -9.09
N ARG A 80 -1.45 -5.59 -9.88
CA ARG A 80 -1.61 -6.37 -11.13
C ARG A 80 -2.25 -7.73 -10.87
N GLU A 81 -1.82 -8.43 -9.82
CA GLU A 81 -2.42 -9.72 -9.46
C GLU A 81 -3.91 -9.61 -9.12
N MET A 82 -4.32 -8.51 -8.45
CA MET A 82 -5.74 -8.23 -8.18
C MET A 82 -6.52 -7.96 -9.46
N ASP A 83 -5.94 -7.23 -10.41
CA ASP A 83 -6.56 -7.00 -11.70
C ASP A 83 -6.68 -8.30 -12.52
N ASP A 84 -5.64 -9.14 -12.52
CA ASP A 84 -5.65 -10.46 -13.17
C ASP A 84 -6.73 -11.38 -12.58
N LEU A 85 -6.83 -11.45 -11.25
CA LEU A 85 -7.87 -12.22 -10.58
C LEU A 85 -9.26 -11.72 -10.95
N ARG A 86 -9.47 -10.40 -10.93
CA ARG A 86 -10.74 -9.78 -11.31
C ARG A 86 -11.10 -10.08 -12.77
N SER A 87 -10.13 -10.07 -13.69
CA SER A 87 -10.35 -10.41 -15.11
C SER A 87 -10.83 -11.85 -15.31
N ARG A 88 -10.47 -12.75 -14.38
CA ARG A 88 -10.93 -14.15 -14.33
C ARG A 88 -12.24 -14.33 -13.56
N GLY A 89 -12.91 -13.24 -13.18
CA GLY A 89 -14.13 -13.28 -12.37
C GLY A 89 -13.90 -13.64 -10.90
N GLN A 90 -12.66 -13.58 -10.41
CA GLN A 90 -12.31 -13.90 -9.02
C GLN A 90 -12.12 -12.61 -8.23
N VAL A 91 -13.11 -12.30 -7.38
CA VAL A 91 -13.06 -11.18 -6.42
C VAL A 91 -12.95 -11.77 -5.03
N LEU A 92 -11.87 -11.44 -4.33
CA LEU A 92 -11.48 -12.12 -3.10
C LEU A 92 -12.18 -11.57 -1.84
N GLY A 93 -12.61 -10.31 -1.87
CA GLY A 93 -13.26 -9.66 -0.74
C GLY A 93 -13.56 -8.17 -0.99
N PRO A 94 -14.13 -7.47 0.00
CA PRO A 94 -14.58 -6.08 -0.14
C PRO A 94 -13.43 -5.08 -0.38
N LEU A 95 -12.18 -5.42 -0.05
CA LEU A 95 -11.00 -4.59 -0.30
C LEU A 95 -10.16 -5.08 -1.48
N HIS A 96 -10.68 -6.00 -2.30
CA HIS A 96 -9.98 -6.51 -3.50
C HIS A 96 -9.57 -5.36 -4.43
N GLY A 97 -8.26 -5.08 -4.49
CA GLY A 97 -7.70 -4.01 -5.33
C GLY A 97 -7.75 -2.59 -4.73
N ILE A 98 -8.08 -2.40 -3.45
CA ILE A 98 -8.08 -1.10 -2.74
C ILE A 98 -6.91 -0.92 -1.74
N PRO A 99 -5.91 -0.06 -2.00
CA PRO A 99 -4.71 0.04 -1.15
C PRO A 99 -5.03 0.53 0.27
N VAL A 100 -4.24 0.09 1.26
CA VAL A 100 -4.48 0.41 2.67
C VAL A 100 -3.21 0.93 3.34
N VAL A 101 -3.27 2.06 4.03
CA VAL A 101 -2.14 2.56 4.83
C VAL A 101 -2.24 2.02 6.26
N LEU A 102 -1.15 1.45 6.77
CA LEU A 102 -1.02 0.99 8.15
C LEU A 102 -0.17 1.98 8.94
N LYS A 103 -0.46 2.14 10.23
CA LYS A 103 0.38 2.97 11.10
C LYS A 103 1.64 2.20 11.50
N ASP A 104 2.79 2.87 11.59
CA ASP A 104 4.09 2.23 11.84
C ASP A 104 4.24 1.55 13.22
N ASN A 105 3.26 1.68 14.11
CA ASN A 105 3.16 0.89 15.34
C ASN A 105 2.33 -0.40 15.19
N THR A 106 2.00 -0.78 13.96
CA THR A 106 1.26 -2.01 13.64
C THR A 106 2.22 -3.04 13.09
N ASP A 107 2.34 -4.17 13.77
CA ASP A 107 3.22 -5.25 13.32
C ASP A 107 2.78 -5.82 11.98
N THR A 108 3.72 -5.92 11.04
CA THR A 108 3.61 -6.71 9.82
C THR A 108 4.73 -7.72 9.80
N GLU A 109 4.45 -8.93 9.38
CA GLU A 109 5.45 -9.97 9.22
C GLU A 109 6.58 -9.50 8.29
N MET A 110 7.84 -9.77 8.66
CA MET A 110 9.02 -9.34 7.90
C MET A 110 8.99 -9.74 6.43
N ALA A 111 8.35 -10.87 6.13
CA ALA A 111 8.23 -11.35 4.77
C ALA A 111 7.47 -10.33 3.86
N MET A 112 6.67 -9.42 4.43
CA MET A 112 6.03 -8.30 3.71
C MET A 112 7.01 -7.19 3.28
N GLY A 113 8.26 -7.27 3.71
CA GLY A 113 9.33 -6.35 3.35
C GLY A 113 9.14 -4.94 3.90
N MET A 114 8.52 -4.81 5.09
CA MET A 114 8.28 -3.54 5.77
C MET A 114 8.67 -3.64 7.24
N HIS A 115 9.22 -2.56 7.80
CA HIS A 115 9.76 -2.50 9.16
C HIS A 115 8.76 -1.88 10.13
N THR A 116 8.74 -2.30 11.40
CA THR A 116 7.90 -1.68 12.44
C THR A 116 8.74 -0.91 13.44
N THR A 117 8.89 0.40 13.23
CA THR A 117 9.72 1.23 14.14
C THR A 117 8.93 1.83 15.29
N ALA A 118 7.59 1.85 15.21
CA ALA A 118 6.72 2.57 16.13
C ALA A 118 7.15 4.04 16.38
N GLY A 119 7.85 4.64 15.41
CA GLY A 119 8.43 5.98 15.50
C GLY A 119 9.60 6.13 16.50
N ALA A 120 10.21 5.04 16.96
CA ALA A 120 11.31 5.07 17.91
C ALA A 120 12.60 4.49 17.31
N VAL A 121 13.71 5.20 17.52
CA VAL A 121 15.06 4.80 17.05
C VAL A 121 15.46 3.42 17.56
N ALA A 122 14.98 3.03 18.74
CA ALA A 122 15.22 1.71 19.34
C ALA A 122 14.67 0.53 18.51
N PHE A 123 13.75 0.79 17.57
CA PHE A 123 13.08 -0.22 16.76
C PHE A 123 13.33 -0.06 15.25
N LEU A 124 14.38 0.67 14.82
CA LEU A 124 14.64 0.90 13.39
C LEU A 124 14.72 -0.40 12.58
N ASP A 125 15.35 -1.43 13.15
CA ASP A 125 15.54 -2.73 12.53
C ASP A 125 14.60 -3.79 13.14
N ASN A 126 13.46 -3.38 13.70
CA ASN A 126 12.50 -4.30 14.27
C ASN A 126 11.72 -5.01 13.15
N GLU A 127 11.88 -6.34 13.13
CA GLU A 127 11.30 -7.26 12.18
C GLU A 127 10.30 -8.18 12.91
N PRO A 128 9.00 -7.82 12.97
CA PRO A 128 8.02 -8.64 13.66
C PRO A 128 7.90 -10.04 13.03
N ALA A 129 7.84 -11.06 13.89
CA ALA A 129 7.69 -12.44 13.46
C ALA A 129 6.29 -12.78 12.93
N ARG A 130 5.29 -11.92 13.20
CA ARG A 130 3.90 -12.11 12.78
C ARG A 130 3.20 -10.77 12.60
N ASN A 131 2.12 -10.80 11.83
CA ASN A 131 1.20 -9.69 11.72
C ASN A 131 0.48 -9.40 13.05
N ALA A 132 0.08 -8.14 13.25
CA ALA A 132 -0.97 -7.81 14.19
C ALA A 132 -2.32 -8.36 13.69
N ALA A 133 -3.21 -8.76 14.60
CA ALA A 133 -4.51 -9.37 14.25
C ALA A 133 -5.39 -8.48 13.34
N ILE A 134 -5.21 -7.16 13.37
CA ILE A 134 -5.91 -6.25 12.45
C ILE A 134 -5.39 -6.35 11.02
N VAL A 135 -4.09 -6.55 10.83
CA VAL A 135 -3.46 -6.75 9.51
C VAL A 135 -3.99 -8.03 8.89
N ASP A 136 -4.10 -9.11 9.65
CA ASP A 136 -4.68 -10.36 9.15
C ASP A 136 -6.12 -10.17 8.66
N LYS A 137 -6.96 -9.44 9.41
CA LYS A 137 -8.34 -9.13 8.99
C LYS A 137 -8.39 -8.29 7.72
N VAL A 138 -7.49 -7.31 7.58
CA VAL A 138 -7.39 -6.48 6.37
C VAL A 138 -6.92 -7.32 5.18
N CYS A 139 -5.93 -8.20 5.39
CA CYS A 139 -5.48 -9.14 4.38
C CYS A 139 -6.61 -10.07 3.94
N ILE A 140 -7.38 -10.65 4.86
CA ILE A 140 -8.56 -11.46 4.50
C ILE A 140 -9.58 -10.64 3.71
N ALA A 141 -9.85 -9.39 4.10
CA ALA A 141 -10.78 -8.53 3.38
C ALA A 141 -10.30 -8.14 1.97
N ALA A 142 -8.98 -8.08 1.75
CA ALA A 142 -8.37 -7.73 0.46
C ALA A 142 -8.04 -8.94 -0.42
N GLN A 143 -7.82 -10.12 0.20
CA GLN A 143 -7.20 -11.30 -0.41
C GLN A 143 -8.01 -12.59 -0.20
N GLY A 144 -9.12 -12.53 0.53
CA GLY A 144 -9.96 -13.70 0.83
C GLY A 144 -9.34 -14.60 1.90
N ASP A 145 -10.12 -15.56 2.39
CA ASP A 145 -9.73 -16.53 3.42
C ASP A 145 -8.95 -17.74 2.85
N THR A 146 -8.44 -17.62 1.63
CA THR A 146 -7.75 -18.76 1.00
C THR A 146 -6.39 -18.96 1.64
N GLU A 147 -6.23 -20.07 2.38
CA GLU A 147 -5.00 -20.66 2.95
C GLU A 147 -3.82 -20.85 1.95
N ARG A 148 -3.92 -20.32 0.72
CA ARG A 148 -3.05 -20.66 -0.42
C ARG A 148 -2.13 -19.54 -0.90
N LEU A 149 -2.08 -18.40 -0.22
CA LEU A 149 -1.21 -17.29 -0.60
C LEU A 149 -0.29 -16.87 0.55
N LEU A 150 0.59 -17.81 0.94
CA LEU A 150 1.87 -17.52 1.60
C LEU A 150 2.84 -16.81 0.63
N ARG A 151 2.41 -15.70 0.02
CA ARG A 151 3.31 -14.75 -0.62
C ARG A 151 3.03 -13.39 -0.03
N PRO A 152 3.93 -12.90 0.83
CA PRO A 152 3.79 -11.60 1.44
C PRO A 152 4.15 -10.54 0.40
N GLN A 153 3.19 -10.22 -0.46
CA GLN A 153 3.26 -8.99 -1.25
C GLN A 153 2.27 -8.01 -0.64
N SER A 154 2.85 -7.03 0.02
CA SER A 154 2.17 -6.00 0.78
C SER A 154 1.40 -5.08 -0.16
N PHE A 155 0.14 -4.84 0.20
CA PHE A 155 -0.73 -3.87 -0.44
C PHE A 155 -0.85 -2.59 0.39
N SER A 156 0.16 -2.38 1.24
CA SER A 156 0.11 -1.42 2.32
C SER A 156 1.26 -0.44 2.31
N MET A 157 1.00 0.76 2.77
CA MET A 157 2.01 1.81 2.97
C MET A 157 2.04 2.12 4.46
N ARG A 158 3.20 2.50 5.01
CA ARG A 158 3.33 2.83 6.43
C ARG A 158 3.31 4.33 6.66
N ALA A 159 2.51 4.77 7.62
CA ALA A 159 2.39 6.15 8.09
C ALA A 159 2.88 6.31 9.54
#